data_AF-A0A9E5A898-F1
#
_entry.id   AF-A0A9E5A898-F1
#
_cell.length_a   1.000
_cell.length_b   1.000
_cell.length_c   1.000
_cell.angle_alpha   90.00
_cell.angle_beta   90.00
_cell.angle_gamma   90.00
#
_symmetry.space_group_name_H-M   'P 1'
#
loop_
_entity.id
_entity.type
_entity.pdbx_description
1 polymer ?
#
loop_
_entity_poly.entity_id
_entity_poly.type
_entity_poly.pdbx_seq_one_letter_code
_entity_poly.pdbx_strand_id
1 'polypeptide(L)'
;MTATALREHAPRYVADTASGAAPVAEALEERALVALWLLGRIPAAALPWPLLRPSRAGRGPGPDVREATVLLPSGVARSGDVELHLRASDFERHGHAHDPRYAGLLLHVVWEDDRPLGARGGLTPHAGGAAPTIAVAPALHHGPRRVEALIARGPSGTEPCADAAARMGESAVAAVRGEGRRRLAERAWRAARLAERAGWEAAWALLLERALLRRPGALYAHGLLHLQDLWCARGGCGACPLSAAPPVLLNEQRRL
;
A
#
# COMPACT_ATOMS: atom_id res chain seq x y z
N MET A 1 19.04 -15.24 41.00
CA MET A 1 18.03 -14.21 40.64
C MET A 1 17.63 -14.47 39.20
N THR A 2 16.43 -15.02 39.02
CA THR A 2 15.88 -15.51 37.75
C THR A 2 15.39 -14.35 36.89
N ALA A 3 15.85 -14.29 35.64
CA ALA A 3 15.38 -13.32 34.65
C ALA A 3 13.96 -13.68 34.20
N THR A 4 12.99 -12.85 34.56
CA THR A 4 11.61 -12.96 34.09
C THR A 4 11.56 -12.46 32.64
N ALA A 5 11.51 -13.40 31.69
CA ALA A 5 11.27 -13.08 30.29
C ALA A 5 9.87 -12.44 30.15
N LEU A 6 9.82 -11.20 29.66
CA LEU A 6 8.58 -10.56 29.24
C LEU A 6 8.03 -11.34 28.05
N ARG A 7 6.97 -12.13 28.28
CA ARG A 7 6.20 -12.77 27.21
C ARG A 7 5.41 -11.69 26.47
N GLU A 8 5.72 -11.47 25.20
CA GLU A 8 4.89 -10.67 24.32
C GLU A 8 3.49 -11.29 24.24
N HIS A 9 2.46 -10.50 24.57
CA HIS A 9 1.07 -10.89 24.37
C HIS A 9 0.67 -10.62 22.93
N ALA A 10 0.05 -11.60 22.28
CA ALA A 10 -0.52 -11.45 20.95
C ALA A 10 -1.53 -10.28 20.94
N PRO A 11 -1.58 -9.49 19.85
CA PRO A 11 -2.48 -8.36 19.76
C PRO A 11 -3.94 -8.83 19.87
N ARG A 12 -4.62 -8.35 20.92
CA ARG A 12 -6.07 -8.53 21.12
C ARG A 12 -6.82 -7.52 20.26
N TYR A 13 -6.87 -7.75 18.95
CA TYR A 13 -7.98 -7.21 18.16
C TYR A 13 -8.99 -8.34 17.98
N VAL A 14 -9.90 -8.45 18.95
CA VAL A 14 -11.06 -9.33 18.82
C VAL A 14 -12.03 -8.59 17.90
N ALA A 15 -12.19 -9.09 16.68
CA ALA A 15 -13.32 -8.71 15.85
C ALA A 15 -14.59 -9.15 16.59
N ASP A 16 -15.51 -8.22 16.77
CA ASP A 16 -16.79 -8.40 17.44
C ASP A 16 -17.54 -9.60 16.83
N THR A 17 -17.58 -10.71 17.56
CA THR A 17 -18.37 -11.89 17.17
C THR A 17 -19.82 -11.65 17.59
N ALA A 18 -20.54 -10.87 16.78
CA ALA A 18 -21.99 -10.77 16.88
C ALA A 18 -22.64 -11.87 16.03
N SER A 19 -23.15 -12.88 16.75
CA SER A 19 -24.42 -13.58 16.50
C SER A 19 -24.67 -14.24 15.13
N GLY A 20 -24.61 -15.59 15.13
CA GLY A 20 -25.71 -16.41 14.65
C GLY A 20 -26.14 -16.27 13.18
N ALA A 21 -25.27 -16.67 12.25
CA ALA A 21 -25.66 -17.20 10.94
C ALA A 21 -24.53 -18.09 10.41
N ALA A 22 -24.86 -19.23 9.81
CA ALA A 22 -23.88 -20.13 9.17
C ALA A 22 -23.02 -19.34 8.14
N PRO A 23 -21.72 -19.63 7.97
CA PRO A 23 -20.86 -18.76 7.18
C PRO A 23 -21.19 -18.87 5.68
N VAL A 24 -21.83 -17.83 5.17
CA VAL A 24 -21.88 -17.45 3.76
C VAL A 24 -20.47 -17.00 3.36
N ALA A 25 -19.57 -17.90 2.93
CA ALA A 25 -18.22 -17.48 2.51
C ALA A 25 -17.49 -18.51 1.60
N GLU A 26 -17.91 -18.61 0.33
CA GLU A 26 -17.09 -19.17 -0.76
C GLU A 26 -17.06 -18.28 -2.04
N ALA A 27 -17.82 -17.18 -2.06
CA ALA A 27 -17.89 -16.31 -3.22
C ALA A 27 -16.77 -15.25 -3.20
N LEU A 28 -15.97 -15.21 -4.26
CA LEU A 28 -15.02 -14.13 -4.50
C LEU A 28 -15.77 -12.82 -4.81
N GLU A 29 -15.29 -11.70 -4.26
CA GLU A 29 -15.85 -10.37 -4.52
C GLU A 29 -14.88 -9.52 -5.35
N GLU A 30 -15.41 -8.57 -6.14
CA GLU A 30 -14.59 -7.64 -6.94
C GLU A 30 -13.59 -6.86 -6.09
N ARG A 31 -13.98 -6.46 -4.87
CA ARG A 31 -13.08 -5.75 -3.93
C ARG A 31 -11.81 -6.54 -3.62
N ALA A 32 -11.87 -7.88 -3.64
CA ALA A 32 -10.70 -8.73 -3.42
C ALA A 32 -9.75 -8.69 -4.62
N LEU A 33 -10.27 -8.62 -5.85
CA LEU A 33 -9.45 -8.41 -7.05
C LEU A 33 -8.78 -7.04 -7.04
N VAL A 34 -9.52 -6.00 -6.68
CA VAL A 34 -8.97 -4.63 -6.55
C VAL A 34 -7.85 -4.62 -5.51
N ALA A 35 -8.05 -5.24 -4.35
CA ALA A 35 -7.01 -5.39 -3.34
C ALA A 35 -5.79 -6.17 -3.87
N LEU A 36 -6.01 -7.28 -4.57
CA LEU A 36 -4.94 -8.08 -5.17
C LEU A 36 -4.10 -7.26 -6.16
N TRP A 37 -4.75 -6.44 -6.99
CA TRP A 37 -4.10 -5.51 -7.91
C TRP A 37 -3.26 -4.47 -7.15
N LEU A 38 -3.87 -3.73 -6.22
CA LEU A 38 -3.22 -2.62 -5.51
C LEU A 38 -2.05 -3.08 -4.65
N LEU A 39 -2.13 -4.31 -4.12
CA LEU A 39 -1.02 -4.96 -3.43
C LEU A 39 0.03 -5.51 -4.40
N GLY A 40 -0.13 -5.40 -5.72
CA GLY A 40 0.79 -5.93 -6.72
C GLY A 40 0.94 -7.45 -6.63
N ARG A 41 -0.11 -8.16 -6.21
CA ARG A 41 -0.14 -9.61 -5.97
C ARG A 41 -0.73 -10.42 -7.12
N ILE A 42 -1.16 -9.76 -8.19
CA ILE A 42 -1.48 -10.45 -9.44
C ILE A 42 -0.20 -11.11 -9.96
N PRO A 43 -0.21 -12.42 -10.26
CA PRO A 43 0.95 -13.11 -10.80
C PRO A 43 1.43 -12.44 -12.09
N ALA A 44 2.73 -12.18 -12.20
CA ALA A 44 3.30 -11.53 -13.38
C ALA A 44 3.01 -12.32 -14.68
N ALA A 45 2.92 -13.65 -14.61
CA ALA A 45 2.58 -14.51 -15.73
C ALA A 45 1.15 -14.33 -16.26
N ALA A 46 0.24 -13.72 -15.47
CA ALA A 46 -1.10 -13.39 -15.93
C ALA A 46 -1.13 -12.08 -16.73
N LEU A 47 -0.15 -11.18 -16.50
CA LEU A 47 -0.16 -9.86 -17.09
C LEU A 47 0.54 -9.87 -18.47
N PRO A 48 0.05 -9.08 -19.43
CA PRO A 48 0.67 -8.99 -20.75
C PRO A 48 2.01 -8.27 -20.71
N TRP A 49 2.21 -7.42 -19.69
CA TRP A 49 3.38 -6.57 -19.52
C TRP A 49 3.80 -6.48 -18.04
N PRO A 50 5.09 -6.29 -17.75
CA PRO A 50 5.55 -6.06 -16.38
C PRO A 50 4.86 -4.87 -15.73
N LEU A 51 4.27 -5.10 -14.55
CA LEU A 51 3.68 -4.05 -13.73
C LEU A 51 4.79 -3.30 -12.98
N LEU A 52 4.96 -2.01 -13.28
CA LEU A 52 5.93 -1.15 -12.60
C LEU A 52 5.32 -0.53 -11.33
N ARG A 53 4.07 -0.08 -11.42
CA ARG A 53 3.34 0.52 -10.30
C ARG A 53 1.85 0.17 -10.36
N PRO A 54 1.25 -0.41 -9.31
CA PRO A 54 -0.20 -0.62 -9.22
C PRO A 54 -1.01 0.68 -9.21
N SER A 55 -0.41 1.73 -8.63
CA SER A 55 -0.98 3.08 -8.44
C SER A 55 -2.06 3.16 -7.36
N ARG A 56 -3.23 3.80 -7.60
CA ARG A 56 -4.19 4.12 -6.52
C ARG A 56 -5.61 3.65 -6.84
N ALA A 57 -6.35 3.30 -5.80
CA ALA A 57 -7.79 3.06 -5.92
C ALA A 57 -8.54 4.29 -6.46
N GLY A 58 -9.55 4.05 -7.28
CA GLY A 58 -10.61 4.99 -7.60
C GLY A 58 -11.38 5.42 -6.35
N ARG A 59 -11.96 6.62 -6.37
CA ARG A 59 -12.67 7.22 -5.22
C ARG A 59 -14.12 7.58 -5.53
N GLY A 60 -14.67 7.04 -6.61
CA GLY A 60 -15.97 7.42 -7.13
C GLY A 60 -16.18 6.84 -8.54
N PRO A 61 -17.09 7.42 -9.33
CA PRO A 61 -17.41 6.91 -10.66
C PRO A 61 -16.19 6.82 -11.59
N GLY A 62 -16.15 5.78 -12.39
CA GLY A 62 -15.04 5.47 -13.30
C GLY A 62 -14.16 4.34 -12.79
N PRO A 63 -12.98 4.14 -13.40
CA PRO A 63 -12.15 2.97 -13.16
C PRO A 63 -11.75 2.70 -11.70
N ASP A 64 -11.79 1.43 -11.30
CA ASP A 64 -11.39 0.93 -9.98
C ASP A 64 -9.97 1.33 -9.56
N VAL A 65 -9.06 1.43 -10.54
CA VAL A 65 -7.67 1.82 -10.31
C VAL A 65 -7.25 2.90 -11.30
N ARG A 66 -6.58 3.93 -10.77
CA ARG A 66 -6.12 5.08 -11.53
C ARG A 66 -4.61 5.09 -11.69
N GLU A 67 -4.16 5.43 -12.90
CA GLU A 67 -2.75 5.70 -13.25
C GLU A 67 -1.77 4.54 -13.02
N ALA A 68 -2.22 3.28 -13.10
CA ALA A 68 -1.35 2.11 -13.11
C ALA A 68 -0.28 2.25 -14.20
N THR A 69 0.92 1.74 -13.97
CA THR A 69 2.05 1.89 -14.90
C THR A 69 2.68 0.55 -15.23
N VAL A 70 2.80 0.27 -16.52
CA VAL A 70 3.38 -0.97 -17.08
C VAL A 70 4.55 -0.65 -17.99
N LEU A 71 5.43 -1.63 -18.22
CA LEU A 71 6.54 -1.54 -19.17
C LEU A 71 6.16 -2.20 -20.49
N LEU A 72 6.03 -1.42 -21.57
CA LEU A 72 5.75 -1.97 -22.89
C LEU A 72 6.96 -2.72 -23.47
N PRO A 73 6.78 -3.60 -24.47
CA PRO A 73 7.88 -4.32 -25.12
C PRO A 73 8.95 -3.40 -25.74
N SER A 74 8.58 -2.16 -26.08
CA SER A 74 9.51 -1.13 -26.54
C SER A 74 10.45 -0.59 -25.46
N GLY A 75 10.27 -0.97 -24.19
CA GLY A 75 10.99 -0.41 -23.04
C GLY A 75 10.41 0.91 -22.52
N VAL A 76 9.31 1.41 -23.11
CA VAL A 76 8.65 2.64 -22.67
C VAL A 76 7.63 2.34 -21.57
N ALA A 77 7.67 3.13 -20.49
CA ALA A 77 6.65 3.07 -19.45
C ALA A 77 5.35 3.73 -19.94
N ARG A 78 4.22 3.03 -19.81
CA ARG A 78 2.89 3.55 -20.13
C ARG A 78 2.02 3.57 -18.89
N SER A 79 1.34 4.69 -18.67
CA SER A 79 0.36 4.84 -17.60
C SER A 79 -1.07 4.84 -18.15
N GLY A 80 -2.00 4.34 -17.36
CA GLY A 80 -3.43 4.39 -17.64
C GLY A 80 -4.23 3.74 -16.52
N ASP A 81 -5.54 3.63 -16.71
CA ASP A 81 -6.45 3.16 -15.67
C ASP A 81 -6.70 1.64 -15.78
N VAL A 82 -7.15 0.99 -14.72
CA VAL A 82 -7.48 -0.44 -14.74
C VAL A 82 -8.85 -0.63 -14.13
N GLU A 83 -9.69 -1.42 -14.80
CA GLU A 83 -11.03 -1.80 -14.35
C GLU A 83 -11.05 -3.27 -14.00
N LEU A 84 -11.73 -3.62 -12.91
CA LEU A 84 -11.75 -4.97 -12.37
C LEU A 84 -13.17 -5.52 -12.18
N HIS A 85 -13.43 -6.68 -12.75
CA HIS A 85 -14.72 -7.37 -12.59
C HIS A 85 -14.55 -8.86 -12.28
N LEU A 86 -15.61 -9.52 -11.84
CA LEU A 86 -15.60 -10.98 -11.77
C LEU A 86 -15.73 -11.59 -13.16
N ARG A 87 -16.52 -10.98 -14.05
CA ARG A 87 -16.75 -11.47 -15.42
C ARG A 87 -16.46 -10.41 -16.47
N ALA A 88 -15.93 -10.82 -17.61
CA ALA A 88 -15.69 -9.91 -18.74
C ALA A 88 -16.96 -9.24 -19.28
N SER A 89 -18.11 -9.92 -19.23
CA SER A 89 -19.39 -9.36 -19.64
C SER A 89 -19.91 -8.25 -18.72
N ASP A 90 -19.39 -8.12 -17.50
CA ASP A 90 -19.80 -7.11 -16.52
C ASP A 90 -19.53 -5.68 -17.02
N PHE A 91 -18.44 -5.50 -17.77
CA PHE A 91 -18.05 -4.20 -18.30
C PHE A 91 -19.11 -3.59 -19.22
N GLU A 92 -19.66 -4.39 -20.14
CA GLU A 92 -20.77 -3.95 -21.02
C GLU A 92 -22.08 -3.82 -20.24
N ARG A 93 -22.38 -4.77 -19.34
CA ARG A 93 -23.61 -4.75 -18.54
C ARG A 93 -23.72 -3.50 -17.68
N HIS A 94 -22.60 -3.02 -17.12
CA HIS A 94 -22.57 -1.80 -16.33
C HIS A 94 -22.49 -0.52 -17.19
N GLY A 95 -22.43 -0.65 -18.52
CA GLY A 95 -22.39 0.47 -19.45
C GLY A 95 -21.02 1.15 -19.57
N HIS A 96 -19.96 0.54 -19.05
CA HIS A 96 -18.62 1.14 -19.02
C HIS A 96 -18.02 1.33 -20.41
N ALA A 97 -18.42 0.50 -21.39
CA ALA A 97 -17.95 0.62 -22.78
C ALA A 97 -18.25 1.98 -23.42
N HIS A 98 -19.35 2.61 -23.03
CA HIS A 98 -19.79 3.88 -23.59
C HIS A 98 -19.55 5.07 -22.65
N ASP A 99 -19.07 4.84 -21.43
CA ASP A 99 -18.79 5.91 -20.47
C ASP A 99 -17.40 6.54 -20.75
N PRO A 100 -17.31 7.86 -21.06
CA PRO A 100 -16.05 8.55 -21.30
C PRO A 100 -15.03 8.45 -20.16
N ARG A 101 -15.46 8.18 -18.92
CA ARG A 101 -14.56 7.98 -17.76
C ARG A 101 -13.59 6.80 -17.96
N TYR A 102 -13.96 5.86 -18.82
CA TYR A 102 -13.19 4.66 -19.16
C TYR A 102 -12.35 4.83 -20.44
N ALA A 103 -12.32 6.03 -21.04
CA ALA A 103 -11.51 6.28 -22.23
C ALA A 103 -10.00 6.06 -22.03
N GLY A 104 -9.51 6.15 -20.78
CA GLY A 104 -8.10 5.95 -20.40
C GLY A 104 -7.74 4.53 -19.97
N LEU A 105 -8.59 3.53 -20.24
CA LEU A 105 -8.40 2.16 -19.78
C LEU A 105 -7.15 1.52 -20.40
N LEU A 106 -6.23 1.08 -19.54
CA LEU A 106 -5.00 0.38 -19.89
C LEU A 106 -5.22 -1.13 -19.93
N LEU A 107 -5.99 -1.66 -18.98
CA LEU A 107 -6.30 -3.08 -18.83
C LEU A 107 -7.71 -3.26 -18.28
N HIS A 108 -8.40 -4.29 -18.75
CA HIS A 108 -9.61 -4.81 -18.12
C HIS A 108 -9.26 -6.15 -17.47
N VAL A 109 -9.18 -6.19 -16.14
CA VAL A 109 -8.76 -7.38 -15.40
C VAL A 109 -9.98 -8.07 -14.85
N VAL A 110 -10.14 -9.36 -15.15
CA VAL A 110 -11.30 -10.12 -14.72
C VAL A 110 -10.89 -11.38 -13.98
N TRP A 111 -11.73 -11.86 -13.07
CA TRP A 111 -11.55 -13.21 -12.55
C TRP A 111 -11.69 -14.23 -13.69
N GLU A 112 -12.84 -14.23 -14.37
CA GLU A 112 -13.15 -15.13 -15.47
C GLU A 112 -13.55 -14.37 -16.74
N ASP A 113 -13.00 -14.81 -17.87
CA ASP A 113 -13.43 -14.35 -19.19
C ASP A 113 -14.57 -15.25 -19.68
N ASP A 114 -15.80 -14.82 -19.39
CA ASP A 114 -17.05 -15.54 -19.69
C ASP A 114 -17.53 -15.34 -21.14
N ARG A 115 -16.76 -14.63 -21.97
CA ARG A 115 -17.04 -14.47 -23.40
C ARG A 115 -16.94 -15.81 -24.14
N PRO A 116 -17.53 -15.91 -25.36
CA PRO A 116 -17.35 -17.07 -26.22
C PRO A 116 -15.87 -17.40 -26.44
N LEU A 117 -15.52 -18.69 -26.56
CA LEU A 117 -14.13 -19.16 -26.61
C LEU A 117 -13.25 -18.40 -27.62
N GLY A 118 -13.78 -18.06 -28.81
CA GLY A 118 -13.06 -17.32 -29.83
C GLY A 118 -12.79 -15.84 -29.52
N ALA A 119 -13.43 -15.30 -28.47
CA ALA A 119 -13.27 -13.90 -28.03
C ALA A 119 -12.49 -13.76 -26.71
N ARG A 120 -12.17 -14.88 -26.04
CA ARG A 120 -11.45 -14.85 -24.76
C ARG A 120 -10.01 -14.36 -24.93
N GLY A 121 -9.53 -13.59 -23.96
CA GLY A 121 -8.22 -12.92 -24.02
C GLY A 121 -8.14 -11.82 -25.09
N GLY A 122 -9.28 -11.48 -25.72
CA GLY A 122 -9.37 -10.39 -26.69
C GLY A 122 -9.39 -9.00 -26.04
N LEU A 123 -9.71 -8.00 -26.85
CA LEU A 123 -9.84 -6.62 -26.39
C LEU A 123 -11.26 -6.33 -25.89
N THR A 124 -11.37 -5.51 -24.86
CA THR A 124 -12.61 -4.88 -24.40
C THR A 124 -12.70 -3.48 -25.02
N PRO A 125 -13.71 -3.21 -25.88
CA PRO A 125 -13.94 -1.87 -26.41
C PRO A 125 -14.31 -0.88 -25.30
N HIS A 126 -13.88 0.36 -25.44
CA HIS A 126 -14.31 1.47 -24.58
C HIS A 126 -14.29 2.78 -25.38
N ALA A 127 -14.82 3.87 -24.80
CA ALA A 127 -14.93 5.17 -25.48
C ALA A 127 -13.61 5.74 -26.06
N GLY A 128 -12.45 5.26 -25.59
CA GLY A 128 -11.12 5.68 -26.04
C GLY A 128 -10.40 4.70 -26.97
N GLY A 129 -11.07 3.61 -27.39
CA GLY A 129 -10.48 2.57 -28.21
C GLY A 129 -10.78 1.18 -27.65
N ALA A 130 -9.75 0.47 -27.21
CA ALA A 130 -9.91 -0.84 -26.59
C ALA A 130 -8.74 -1.16 -25.64
N ALA A 131 -9.02 -1.93 -24.59
CA ALA A 131 -8.04 -2.40 -23.61
C ALA A 131 -7.95 -3.94 -23.63
N PRO A 132 -6.77 -4.54 -23.41
CA PRO A 132 -6.66 -5.99 -23.28
C PRO A 132 -7.45 -6.50 -22.07
N THR A 133 -8.21 -7.58 -22.26
CA THR A 133 -8.86 -8.30 -21.17
C THR A 133 -7.96 -9.40 -20.62
N ILE A 134 -7.75 -9.41 -19.30
CA ILE A 134 -6.88 -10.38 -18.63
C ILE A 134 -7.68 -11.19 -17.61
N ALA A 135 -7.82 -12.49 -17.84
CA ALA A 135 -8.39 -13.42 -16.87
C ALA A 135 -7.33 -13.90 -15.87
N VAL A 136 -7.54 -13.64 -14.57
CA VAL A 136 -6.57 -14.01 -13.53
C VAL A 136 -6.88 -15.34 -12.85
N ALA A 137 -8.09 -15.89 -12.98
CA ALA A 137 -8.45 -17.17 -12.36
C ALA A 137 -7.50 -18.31 -12.75
N PRO A 138 -7.10 -18.50 -14.04
CA PRO A 138 -6.19 -19.58 -14.40
C PRO A 138 -4.83 -19.50 -13.68
N ALA A 139 -4.24 -18.30 -13.60
CA ALA A 139 -2.97 -18.08 -12.91
C ALA A 139 -3.07 -18.24 -11.38
N LEU A 140 -4.29 -18.17 -10.84
CA LEU A 140 -4.61 -18.32 -9.42
C LEU A 140 -5.22 -19.69 -9.11
N HIS A 141 -5.20 -20.62 -10.07
CA HIS A 141 -5.76 -21.98 -9.95
C HIS A 141 -7.25 -22.00 -9.58
N HIS A 142 -8.01 -21.00 -10.03
CA HIS A 142 -9.44 -20.86 -9.80
C HIS A 142 -9.87 -20.91 -8.31
N GLY A 143 -8.97 -20.62 -7.37
CA GLY A 143 -9.24 -20.76 -5.94
C GLY A 143 -9.40 -19.41 -5.21
N PRO A 144 -10.59 -19.03 -4.72
CA PRO A 144 -10.77 -17.81 -3.92
C PRO A 144 -9.88 -17.76 -2.68
N ARG A 145 -9.66 -18.90 -2.01
CA ARG A 145 -8.72 -19.02 -0.87
C ARG A 145 -7.29 -18.60 -1.22
N ARG A 146 -6.87 -18.77 -2.48
CA ARG A 146 -5.55 -18.33 -2.94
C ARG A 146 -5.47 -16.81 -3.01
N VAL A 147 -6.55 -16.14 -3.39
CA VAL A 147 -6.64 -14.67 -3.41
C VAL A 147 -6.50 -14.13 -1.99
N GLU A 148 -7.27 -14.66 -1.05
CA GLU A 148 -7.19 -14.29 0.37
C GLU A 148 -5.77 -14.47 0.94
N ALA A 149 -5.17 -15.64 0.67
CA ALA A 149 -3.80 -15.92 1.11
C ALA A 149 -2.74 -14.99 0.49
N LEU A 150 -2.98 -14.45 -0.70
CA LEU A 150 -2.09 -13.47 -1.34
C LEU A 150 -2.30 -12.06 -0.78
N ILE A 151 -3.55 -11.66 -0.53
CA ILE A 151 -3.88 -10.38 0.11
C ILE A 151 -3.29 -10.32 1.52
N ALA A 152 -3.41 -11.41 2.28
CA ALA A 152 -2.86 -11.50 3.65
C ALA A 152 -1.34 -11.32 3.71
N ARG A 153 -0.61 -11.49 2.60
CA ARG A 153 0.84 -11.23 2.53
C ARG A 153 1.19 -9.74 2.41
N GLY A 154 0.20 -8.85 2.29
CA GLY A 154 0.42 -7.42 2.07
C GLY A 154 1.04 -7.11 0.70
N PRO A 155 1.58 -5.89 0.49
CA PRO A 155 2.09 -5.47 -0.82
C PRO A 155 3.24 -6.36 -1.36
N SER A 156 3.32 -6.54 -2.67
CA SER A 156 4.49 -7.13 -3.31
C SER A 156 5.66 -6.15 -3.25
N GLY A 157 6.89 -6.68 -3.19
CA GLY A 157 8.08 -5.86 -2.95
C GLY A 157 8.22 -5.35 -1.51
N THR A 158 7.21 -5.48 -0.65
CA THR A 158 7.38 -5.43 0.83
C THR A 158 7.66 -6.82 1.37
N GLU A 159 8.47 -7.59 0.66
CA GLU A 159 8.95 -8.85 1.20
C GLU A 159 9.68 -8.55 2.50
N PRO A 160 9.47 -9.33 3.57
CA PRO A 160 10.21 -9.15 4.80
C PRO A 160 11.69 -9.12 4.47
N CYS A 161 12.37 -8.03 4.85
CA CYS A 161 13.82 -7.95 4.73
C CYS A 161 14.52 -9.08 5.51
N ALA A 162 13.79 -9.75 6.42
CA ALA A 162 14.20 -10.93 7.14
C ALA A 162 14.73 -12.04 6.22
N ASP A 163 14.03 -12.35 5.12
CA ASP A 163 14.39 -13.48 4.24
C ASP A 163 15.04 -13.04 2.92
N ALA A 164 15.40 -11.76 2.79
CA ALA A 164 15.99 -11.23 1.56
C ALA A 164 17.36 -11.86 1.26
N ALA A 165 18.16 -12.16 2.29
CA ALA A 165 19.50 -12.74 2.13
C ALA A 165 19.46 -14.15 1.52
N ALA A 166 18.52 -14.97 1.98
CA ALA A 166 18.32 -16.33 1.46
C ALA A 166 17.86 -16.35 -0.01
N ARG A 167 17.13 -15.32 -0.46
CA ARG A 167 16.53 -15.27 -1.80
C ARG A 167 17.37 -14.53 -2.83
N MET A 168 18.05 -13.46 -2.42
CA MET A 168 18.83 -12.59 -3.32
C MET A 168 20.34 -12.74 -3.18
N GLY A 169 20.78 -13.50 -2.18
CA GLY A 169 22.19 -13.65 -1.82
C GLY A 169 22.68 -12.51 -0.92
N GLU A 170 23.60 -12.85 -0.02
CA GLU A 170 24.12 -11.91 0.98
C GLU A 170 24.77 -10.67 0.36
N SER A 171 25.50 -10.83 -0.73
CA SER A 171 26.20 -9.73 -1.40
C SER A 171 25.24 -8.68 -1.97
N ALA A 172 24.12 -9.11 -2.57
CA ALA A 172 23.12 -8.20 -3.11
C ALA A 172 22.42 -7.42 -1.98
N VAL A 173 22.08 -8.10 -0.89
CA VAL A 173 21.48 -7.45 0.29
C VAL A 173 22.46 -6.49 0.96
N ALA A 174 23.74 -6.83 1.06
CA ALA A 174 24.77 -5.97 1.61
C ALA A 174 24.94 -4.69 0.78
N ALA A 175 24.92 -4.79 -0.55
CA ALA A 175 24.97 -3.64 -1.46
C ALA A 175 23.76 -2.71 -1.26
N VAL A 176 22.54 -3.26 -1.20
CA VAL A 176 21.31 -2.49 -0.95
C VAL A 176 21.34 -1.82 0.42
N ARG A 177 21.79 -2.52 1.47
CA ARG A 177 21.97 -1.93 2.82
C ARG A 177 23.01 -0.81 2.81
N GLY A 178 24.11 -0.98 2.08
CA GLY A 178 25.15 0.04 1.92
C GLY A 178 24.59 1.34 1.32
N GLU A 179 23.87 1.23 0.22
CA GLU A 179 23.24 2.38 -0.43
C GLU A 179 22.10 2.99 0.42
N GLY A 180 21.36 2.14 1.15
CA GLY A 180 20.38 2.59 2.15
C GLY A 180 21.02 3.46 3.24
N ARG A 181 22.17 3.04 3.80
CA ARG A 181 22.93 3.83 4.78
C ARG A 181 23.44 5.14 4.19
N ARG A 182 23.95 5.14 2.96
CA ARG A 182 24.41 6.36 2.27
C ARG A 182 23.29 7.39 2.15
N ARG A 183 22.11 6.98 1.67
CA ARG A 183 20.92 7.85 1.54
C ARG A 183 20.41 8.33 2.89
N LEU A 184 20.44 7.47 3.92
CA LEU A 184 20.05 7.86 5.27
C LEU A 184 21.00 8.92 5.83
N ALA A 185 22.31 8.74 5.67
CA ALA A 185 23.33 9.71 6.09
C ALA A 185 23.14 11.05 5.38
N GLU A 186 22.87 11.04 4.07
CA GLU A 186 22.57 12.24 3.31
C GLU A 186 21.31 12.96 3.82
N ARG A 187 20.24 12.21 4.13
CA ARG A 187 19.01 12.77 4.72
C ARG A 187 19.24 13.34 6.12
N ALA A 188 19.98 12.63 6.96
CA ALA A 188 20.34 13.08 8.30
C ALA A 188 21.16 14.37 8.24
N TRP A 189 22.13 14.45 7.34
CA TRP A 189 22.92 15.67 7.13
C TRP A 189 22.04 16.84 6.69
N ARG A 190 21.15 16.65 5.71
CA ARG A 190 20.22 17.70 5.26
C ARG A 190 19.28 18.16 6.39
N ALA A 191 18.81 17.23 7.22
CA ALA A 191 17.97 17.53 8.37
C ALA A 191 18.74 18.35 9.42
N ALA A 192 19.98 17.97 9.74
CA ALA A 192 20.84 18.72 10.64
C ALA A 192 21.10 20.16 10.14
N ARG A 193 21.41 20.33 8.85
CA ARG A 193 21.58 21.66 8.23
C ARG A 193 20.31 22.51 8.22
N LEU A 194 19.14 21.88 8.24
CA LEU A 194 17.86 22.58 8.38
C LEU A 194 17.65 22.99 9.84
N ALA A 195 17.91 22.09 10.79
CA ALA A 195 17.81 22.36 12.22
C ALA A 195 18.78 23.44 12.69
N GLU A 196 20.01 23.48 12.16
CA GLU A 196 20.98 24.56 12.44
C GLU A 196 20.46 25.95 12.05
N ARG A 197 19.62 26.04 11.00
CA ARG A 197 19.11 27.31 10.48
C ARG A 197 17.76 27.70 11.07
N ALA A 198 16.90 26.73 11.35
CA ALA A 198 15.50 26.95 11.70
C ALA A 198 15.11 26.45 13.10
N GLY A 199 16.03 25.78 13.82
CA GLY A 199 15.72 25.04 15.03
C GLY A 199 15.15 23.63 14.73
N TRP A 200 15.30 22.72 15.68
CA TRP A 200 14.88 21.32 15.53
C TRP A 200 13.37 21.15 15.34
N GLU A 201 12.56 21.95 16.04
CA GLU A 201 11.09 21.88 15.97
C GLU A 201 10.57 22.28 14.58
N ALA A 202 11.02 23.43 14.05
CA ALA A 202 10.62 23.88 12.71
C ALA A 202 11.16 22.95 11.61
N ALA A 203 12.39 22.45 11.76
CA ALA A 203 12.97 21.48 10.83
C ALA A 203 12.15 20.18 10.79
N TRP A 204 11.72 19.68 11.95
CA TRP A 204 10.89 18.49 12.06
C TRP A 204 9.52 18.68 11.41
N ALA A 205 8.84 19.79 11.70
CA ALA A 205 7.53 20.11 11.11
C ALA A 205 7.59 20.14 9.57
N LEU A 206 8.60 20.81 9.00
CA LEU A 206 8.79 20.89 7.54
C LEU A 206 9.12 19.53 6.90
N LEU A 207 9.93 18.70 7.58
CA LEU A 207 10.27 17.38 7.07
C LEU A 207 9.07 16.42 7.12
N LEU A 208 8.29 16.51 8.19
CA LEU A 208 7.05 15.77 8.36
C LEU A 208 6.03 16.16 7.28
N GLU A 209 5.79 17.45 7.10
CA GLU A 209 4.89 17.97 6.07
C GLU A 209 5.30 17.45 4.68
N ARG A 210 6.58 17.52 4.32
CA ARG A 210 7.10 16.97 3.05
C ARG A 210 6.92 15.46 2.92
N ALA A 211 7.06 14.72 4.01
CA ALA A 211 6.89 13.27 4.03
C ALA A 211 5.42 12.86 3.84
N LEU A 212 4.51 13.65 4.40
CA LEU A 212 3.07 13.41 4.36
C LEU A 212 2.43 13.90 3.06
N LEU A 213 2.74 15.11 2.60
CA LEU A 213 2.14 15.70 1.39
C LEU A 213 2.58 15.02 0.08
N ARG A 214 3.68 14.26 0.07
CA ARG A 214 4.20 13.57 -1.12
C ARG A 214 3.66 12.16 -1.33
N ARG A 215 2.71 11.67 -0.53
CA ARG A 215 2.09 10.35 -0.71
C ARG A 215 0.57 10.42 -0.89
N PRO A 216 -0.02 9.73 -1.88
CA PRO A 216 -1.45 9.43 -1.87
C PRO A 216 -1.76 8.58 -0.64
N GLY A 217 -2.54 9.12 0.31
CA GLY A 217 -2.85 8.48 1.61
C GLY A 217 -2.60 9.35 2.85
N ALA A 218 -2.07 10.57 2.69
CA ALA A 218 -1.71 11.51 3.76
C ALA A 218 -2.83 11.81 4.79
N LEU A 219 -4.10 11.76 4.36
CA LEU A 219 -5.25 12.00 5.25
C LEU A 219 -5.36 10.95 6.39
N TYR A 220 -4.89 9.71 6.17
CA TYR A 220 -4.87 8.69 7.22
C TYR A 220 -3.74 8.94 8.25
N ALA A 221 -2.65 9.57 7.82
CA ALA A 221 -1.53 9.95 8.69
C ALA A 221 -1.80 11.26 9.46
N HIS A 222 -2.62 12.17 8.93
CA HIS A 222 -3.18 13.28 9.73
C HIS A 222 -4.03 12.78 10.90
N GLY A 223 -4.74 11.66 10.73
CA GLY A 223 -5.44 10.98 11.84
C GLY A 223 -4.50 10.53 12.95
N LEU A 224 -3.30 10.03 12.62
CA LEU A 224 -2.27 9.64 13.59
C LEU A 224 -1.65 10.84 14.31
N LEU A 225 -1.43 11.96 13.62
CA LEU A 225 -0.97 13.20 14.25
C LEU A 225 -2.03 13.80 15.19
N HIS A 226 -3.31 13.75 14.80
CA HIS A 226 -4.40 14.20 15.67
C HIS A 226 -4.59 13.27 16.88
N LEU A 227 -4.39 11.96 16.71
CA LEU A 227 -4.36 11.00 17.82
C LEU A 227 -3.17 11.21 18.74
N GLN A 228 -2.01 11.62 18.21
CA GLN A 228 -0.83 11.96 19.01
C GLN A 228 -1.05 13.27 19.80
N ASP A 229 -1.69 14.26 19.20
CA ASP A 229 -2.07 15.52 19.86
C ASP A 229 -3.11 15.28 20.98
N LEU A 230 -4.10 14.42 20.72
CA LEU A 230 -5.06 13.97 21.74
C LEU A 230 -4.40 13.15 22.86
N TRP A 231 -3.41 12.32 22.53
CA TRP A 231 -2.66 11.51 23.50
C TRP A 231 -1.77 12.37 24.41
N CYS A 232 -1.15 13.42 23.84
CA CYS A 232 -0.35 14.40 24.57
C CYS A 232 -1.21 15.37 25.39
N ALA A 233 -2.36 15.82 24.87
CA ALA A 233 -3.25 16.76 25.55
C ALA A 233 -4.16 16.11 26.61
N ARG A 234 -4.43 14.80 26.52
CA ARG A 234 -5.33 14.07 27.45
C ARG A 234 -4.61 13.11 28.42
N GLY A 235 -3.29 13.22 28.57
CA GLY A 235 -2.56 12.70 29.74
C GLY A 235 -2.31 11.19 29.78
N GLY A 236 -2.06 10.54 28.63
CA GLY A 236 -1.96 9.07 28.54
C GLY A 236 -0.64 8.41 28.95
N CYS A 237 0.49 9.12 29.09
CA CYS A 237 1.71 8.51 29.61
C CYS A 237 2.63 9.53 30.31
N GLY A 238 2.99 9.24 31.56
CA GLY A 238 3.81 10.08 32.43
C GLY A 238 5.29 10.23 32.06
N ALA A 239 5.68 10.10 30.78
CA ALA A 239 6.98 10.51 30.26
C ALA A 239 6.97 10.45 28.72
N CYS A 240 6.97 11.61 28.06
CA CYS A 240 7.24 11.71 26.63
C CYS A 240 8.76 11.64 26.41
N PRO A 241 9.30 10.68 25.64
CA PRO A 241 10.75 10.56 25.39
C PRO A 241 11.34 11.72 24.56
N LEU A 242 10.51 12.68 24.13
CA LEU A 242 10.91 13.90 23.42
C LEU A 242 10.83 15.16 24.29
N SER A 243 10.35 15.08 25.54
CA SER A 243 10.46 16.22 26.46
C SER A 243 11.90 16.28 26.98
N ALA A 244 12.63 17.34 26.64
CA ALA A 244 13.91 17.64 27.28
C ALA A 244 13.77 17.58 28.80
N ALA A 245 14.77 17.02 29.48
CA ALA A 245 14.83 16.93 30.93
C ALA A 245 14.48 18.27 31.62
N PRO A 246 13.85 18.28 32.81
CA PRO A 246 13.53 19.51 33.50
C PRO A 246 14.83 20.28 33.83
N PRO A 247 14.80 21.63 33.84
CA PRO A 247 15.97 22.40 34.23
C PRO A 247 16.35 22.06 35.67
N VAL A 248 17.65 21.84 35.88
CA VAL A 248 18.27 21.83 37.20
C VAL A 248 17.97 23.19 37.84
N LEU A 249 17.11 23.22 38.86
CA LEU A 249 16.96 24.38 39.71
C LEU A 249 18.24 24.53 40.54
N LEU A 250 19.16 25.35 40.05
CA LEU A 250 20.12 26.05 40.90
C LEU A 250 19.30 26.86 41.91
N ASN A 251 19.36 26.47 43.18
CA ASN A 251 19.02 27.39 44.26
C ASN A 251 20.12 27.32 45.33
N GLU A 252 21.10 28.22 45.18
CA GLU A 252 21.97 28.63 46.27
C GLU A 252 21.12 29.36 47.34
N GLN A 253 21.30 28.90 48.58
CA GLN A 253 21.22 29.61 49.85
C GLN A 253 20.82 31.11 49.82
N ARG A 254 19.78 31.49 50.60
CA ARG A 254 19.90 32.47 51.72
C ARG A 254 18.56 32.80 52.43
N ARG A 255 18.63 32.74 53.77
CA ARG A 255 17.87 33.50 54.81
C ARG A 255 16.38 33.10 54.96
N LEU A 256 15.86 32.72 56.13
CA LEU A 256 16.18 33.01 57.54
C LEU A 256 16.21 31.73 58.38
#